data_AF-A0A919H0I8-F1
#
_entry.id   AF-A0A919H0I8-F1
#
_cell.length_a   1.000
_cell.length_b   1.000
_cell.length_c   1.000
_cell.angle_alpha   90.00
_cell.angle_beta   90.00
_cell.angle_gamma   90.00
#
_symmetry.space_group_name_H-M   'P 1'
#
loop_
_entity.id
_entity.type
_entity.pdbx_description
1 polymer ?
#
loop_
_entity_poly.entity_id
_entity_poly.type
_entity_poly.pdbx_seq_one_letter_code
_entity_poly.pdbx_strand_id
1 'polypeptide(L)'
;MPGARHAGYLGEVEPHTEATLVPPLTSVPLPGQPPEPGEALPAAPPGPAHDTSTTDRGAFCLAVCSCGWKGPARRSRDLARRDATGHAAQE
;
A
#
# COMPACT_ATOMS: atom_id res chain seq x y z
N MET A 1 47.24 39.64 -8.79
CA MET A 1 46.66 38.79 -7.71
C MET A 1 45.37 39.43 -7.22
N PRO A 2 44.34 38.65 -6.87
CA PRO A 2 42.96 38.85 -7.31
C PRO A 2 42.00 39.41 -6.25
N GLY A 3 40.85 39.92 -6.72
CA GLY A 3 39.55 39.57 -6.14
C GLY A 3 38.87 40.60 -5.24
N ALA A 4 37.79 41.20 -5.74
CA ALA A 4 36.56 41.45 -4.97
C ALA A 4 35.47 42.03 -5.90
N ARG A 5 34.89 41.18 -6.76
CA ARG A 5 33.61 41.50 -7.42
C ARG A 5 32.50 41.14 -6.45
N HIS A 6 32.04 42.11 -5.65
CA HIS A 6 30.76 41.97 -4.97
C HIS A 6 29.64 42.21 -6.00
N ALA A 7 29.27 41.15 -6.71
CA ALA A 7 28.05 41.11 -7.48
C ALA A 7 26.90 40.87 -6.50
N GLY A 8 25.98 41.84 -6.41
CA GLY A 8 24.75 41.70 -5.67
C GLY A 8 23.95 40.51 -6.18
N TYR A 9 23.55 39.63 -5.27
CA TYR A 9 22.52 38.64 -5.57
C TYR A 9 21.17 39.35 -5.46
N LEU A 10 20.71 39.83 -6.61
CA LEU A 10 19.31 40.12 -6.87
C LEU A 10 18.50 38.85 -6.58
N GLY A 11 17.37 39.04 -5.90
CA GLY A 11 16.60 37.96 -5.32
C GLY A 11 16.13 36.92 -6.33
N GLU A 12 16.20 35.68 -5.91
CA GLU A 12 15.28 34.63 -6.33
C GLU A 12 14.66 34.13 -5.03
N VAL A 13 13.51 34.72 -4.71
CA VAL A 13 12.48 34.02 -3.94
C VAL A 13 12.26 32.71 -4.69
N GLU A 14 12.77 31.59 -4.18
CA GLU A 14 12.44 30.28 -4.75
C GLU A 14 10.92 30.16 -4.73
N PRO A 15 10.23 30.22 -5.88
CA PRO A 15 8.83 29.91 -5.87
C PRO A 15 8.76 28.38 -5.70
N HIS A 16 7.90 27.91 -4.79
CA HIS A 16 7.44 26.52 -4.62
C HIS A 16 8.53 25.47 -4.30
N THR A 17 8.90 25.27 -3.02
CA THR A 17 8.20 24.33 -2.12
C THR A 17 7.07 23.55 -2.80
N GLU A 18 7.36 22.28 -3.05
CA GLU A 18 6.45 21.14 -3.10
C GLU A 18 5.32 21.16 -4.14
N ALA A 19 5.58 20.48 -5.26
CA ALA A 19 4.55 19.70 -5.93
C ALA A 19 4.90 18.22 -5.74
N THR A 20 4.42 17.63 -4.64
CA THR A 20 4.12 16.19 -4.66
C THR A 20 3.17 15.99 -5.83
N LEU A 21 3.67 15.38 -6.90
CA LEU A 21 2.84 14.93 -8.00
C LEU A 21 1.97 13.80 -7.45
N VAL A 22 0.78 14.15 -6.97
CA VAL A 22 -0.31 13.20 -6.77
C VAL A 22 -0.53 12.53 -8.13
N PRO A 23 -0.48 11.19 -8.23
CA PRO A 23 -0.78 10.52 -9.50
C PRO A 23 -2.16 10.99 -9.99
N PRO A 24 -2.33 11.25 -11.30
CA PRO A 24 -3.63 11.66 -11.81
C PRO A 24 -4.67 10.58 -11.45
N LEU A 25 -5.80 11.03 -10.89
CA LEU A 25 -7.00 10.21 -10.74
C LEU A 25 -7.55 9.89 -12.13
N THR A 26 -6.97 8.89 -12.80
CA THR A 26 -7.41 8.35 -14.10
C THR A 26 -7.09 6.86 -14.09
N SER A 27 -8.02 5.92 -14.10
CA SER A 27 -9.44 5.98 -14.45
C SER A 27 -10.31 5.49 -13.31
N VAL A 28 -11.25 6.33 -12.86
CA VAL A 28 -12.46 5.81 -12.23
C VAL A 28 -13.25 5.14 -13.37
N PRO A 29 -13.50 3.82 -13.33
CA PRO A 29 -14.32 3.18 -14.35
C PRO A 29 -15.72 3.79 -14.32
N LEU A 30 -16.26 4.04 -15.51
CA LEU A 30 -17.62 4.51 -15.72
C LEU A 30 -18.60 3.58 -14.96
N PRO A 31 -19.59 4.10 -14.20
CA PRO A 31 -20.65 3.26 -13.68
C PRO A 31 -21.49 2.79 -14.86
N GLY A 32 -21.31 1.54 -15.31
CA GLY A 32 -22.17 0.98 -16.35
C GLY A 32 -21.60 -0.04 -17.35
N GLN A 33 -20.43 -0.67 -17.14
CA GLN A 33 -20.13 -1.92 -17.88
C GLN A 33 -20.25 -3.13 -16.96
N PRO A 34 -21.43 -3.79 -16.90
CA PRO A 34 -21.47 -5.18 -16.45
C PRO A 34 -20.61 -6.02 -17.41
N PRO A 35 -19.77 -6.95 -16.89
CA PRO A 35 -19.15 -7.94 -17.75
C PRO A 35 -20.26 -8.76 -18.43
N GLU A 36 -20.14 -8.96 -19.74
CA GLU A 36 -21.02 -9.83 -20.54
C GLU A 36 -21.24 -11.16 -19.77
N PRO A 37 -22.49 -11.50 -19.38
CA PRO A 37 -22.78 -12.74 -18.67
C PRO A 37 -22.78 -13.92 -19.65
N GLY A 38 -21.59 -14.25 -20.14
CA GLY A 38 -21.29 -15.49 -20.85
C GLY A 38 -20.46 -16.40 -19.97
N GLU A 39 -21.15 -17.19 -19.13
CA GLU A 39 -20.61 -18.41 -18.51
C GLU A 39 -19.50 -18.23 -17.46
N ALA A 40 -19.66 -17.31 -16.51
CA ALA A 40 -19.11 -17.54 -15.18
C ALA A 40 -20.13 -18.36 -14.39
N LEU A 41 -19.91 -19.68 -14.27
CA LEU A 41 -20.58 -20.49 -13.26
C LEU A 41 -20.50 -19.74 -11.92
N PRO A 42 -21.53 -19.79 -11.06
CA PRO A 42 -21.46 -19.12 -9.77
C PRO A 42 -20.21 -19.64 -9.05
N ALA A 43 -19.19 -18.79 -8.95
CA ALA A 43 -18.04 -19.04 -8.10
C ALA A 43 -18.66 -19.38 -6.75
N ALA A 44 -18.37 -20.59 -6.26
CA ALA A 44 -18.86 -21.04 -4.96
C ALA A 44 -18.72 -19.88 -3.97
N PRO A 45 -19.72 -19.64 -3.11
CA PRO A 45 -19.66 -18.51 -2.18
C PRO A 45 -18.27 -18.56 -1.56
N PRO A 46 -17.48 -17.47 -1.66
CA PRO A 46 -16.14 -17.50 -1.09
C PRO A 46 -16.33 -17.99 0.34
N GLY A 47 -15.51 -18.97 0.73
CA GLY A 47 -15.44 -19.38 2.12
C GLY A 47 -15.29 -18.16 3.02
N PRO A 48 -15.43 -18.30 4.34
CA PRO A 48 -15.31 -17.18 5.28
C PRO A 48 -14.19 -16.25 4.84
N ALA A 49 -14.49 -15.00 4.51
CA ALA A 49 -13.49 -14.13 3.92
C ALA A 49 -12.50 -13.72 5.00
N HIS A 50 -11.32 -14.33 4.99
CA HIS A 50 -10.28 -14.05 5.95
C HIS A 50 -9.47 -12.82 5.53
N ASP A 51 -9.77 -11.69 6.18
CA ASP A 51 -8.99 -10.47 6.03
C ASP A 51 -7.80 -10.53 6.98
N THR A 52 -6.59 -10.54 6.42
CA THR A 52 -5.36 -10.65 7.19
C THR A 52 -4.53 -9.38 7.09
N SER A 53 -3.96 -8.98 8.22
CA SER A 53 -3.11 -7.80 8.32
C SER A 53 -1.87 -8.13 9.16
N THR A 54 -0.88 -7.23 9.13
CA THR A 54 0.32 -7.35 9.97
C THR A 54 0.42 -6.17 10.91
N THR A 55 0.73 -6.44 12.17
CA THR A 55 0.91 -5.42 13.21
C THR A 55 2.32 -5.50 13.79
N ASP A 56 2.95 -4.35 13.99
CA ASP A 56 4.29 -4.25 14.54
C ASP A 56 4.23 -3.96 16.06
N ARG A 57 5.04 -4.71 16.81
CA ARG A 57 5.21 -4.61 18.27
C ARG A 57 6.72 -4.51 18.57
N GLY A 58 7.35 -3.43 18.10
CA GLY A 58 8.75 -3.11 18.35
C GLY A 58 9.68 -3.84 17.36
N ALA A 59 10.42 -4.84 17.84
CA ALA A 59 11.31 -5.64 16.99
C ALA A 59 10.60 -6.86 16.33
N PHE A 60 9.29 -6.99 16.55
CA PHE A 60 8.49 -8.13 16.11
C PHE A 60 7.27 -7.66 15.32
N CYS A 61 6.93 -8.42 14.30
CA CYS A 61 5.70 -8.29 13.54
C CYS A 61 4.86 -9.56 13.69
N LEU A 62 3.56 -9.36 13.84
CA LEU A 62 2.56 -10.40 14.01
C LEU A 62 1.57 -10.34 12.86
N ALA A 63 1.22 -11.49 12.29
CA ALA A 63 0.04 -11.61 11.45
C ALA A 63 -1.21 -11.66 12.32
N VAL A 64 -2.28 -10.99 11.92
CA VAL A 64 -3.59 -11.04 12.58
C VAL A 64 -4.67 -11.17 11.53
N CYS A 65 -5.73 -11.90 11.84
CA CYS A 65 -6.89 -12.03 10.97
C CYS A 65 -8.15 -11.50 11.67
N SER A 66 -9.08 -10.97 10.88
CA SER A 66 -10.43 -10.60 11.33
C SER A 66 -11.20 -11.77 11.97
N CYS A 67 -10.82 -13.02 11.68
CA CYS A 67 -11.37 -14.22 12.33
C CYS A 67 -10.92 -14.41 13.79
N GLY A 68 -9.97 -13.60 14.26
CA GLY A 68 -9.40 -13.67 15.61
C GLY A 68 -8.07 -14.44 15.70
N TRP A 69 -7.62 -15.05 14.61
CA TRP A 69 -6.32 -15.70 14.56
C TRP A 69 -5.17 -14.70 14.70
N LYS A 70 -4.11 -15.13 15.38
CA LYS A 70 -2.86 -14.39 15.55
C LYS A 70 -1.70 -15.31 15.24
N GLY A 71 -0.92 -14.92 14.25
CA GLY A 71 0.28 -15.64 13.85
C GLY A 71 1.43 -15.48 14.85
N PRO A 72 2.49 -16.27 14.68
CA PRO A 72 3.70 -16.21 15.50
C PRO A 72 4.41 -14.85 15.39
N ALA A 73 5.12 -14.45 16.46
CA ALA A 73 5.96 -13.26 16.47
C ALA A 73 7.20 -13.46 15.58
N ARG A 74 7.31 -12.70 14.48
CA ARG A 74 8.45 -12.76 13.56
C ARG A 74 9.27 -11.49 13.61
N ARG A 75 10.59 -11.60 13.57
CA ARG A 75 11.48 -10.43 13.36
C ARG A 75 11.48 -9.95 11.91
N SER A 76 11.25 -10.88 10.97
CA SER A 76 11.12 -10.56 9.55
C SER A 76 9.68 -10.19 9.22
N ARG A 77 9.49 -8.96 8.72
CA ARG A 77 8.20 -8.48 8.20
C ARG A 77 7.69 -9.35 7.05
N ASP A 78 8.57 -9.75 6.14
CA ASP A 78 8.18 -10.56 4.99
C ASP A 78 7.75 -11.97 5.39
N LEU A 79 8.35 -12.54 6.45
CA LEU A 79 7.88 -13.81 7.00
C LEU A 79 6.50 -13.64 7.67
N ALA A 80 6.28 -12.56 8.42
CA ALA A 80 4.95 -12.27 9.00
C ALA A 80 3.87 -12.08 7.92
N ARG A 81 4.19 -11.40 6.81
CA ARG A 81 3.25 -11.26 5.68
C ARG A 81 2.95 -12.62 5.03
N ARG A 82 3.95 -13.47 4.86
CA ARG A 82 3.74 -14.83 4.35
C ARG A 82 2.88 -15.68 5.27
N ASP A 83 3.07 -15.56 6.58
CA ASP A 83 2.22 -16.22 7.58
C ASP A 83 0.76 -15.73 7.45
N ALA A 84 0.53 -14.43 7.23
CA ALA A 84 -0.80 -13.83 7.00
C ALA A 84 -1.46 -14.37 5.71
N THR A 85 -0.75 -14.33 4.58
CA THR A 85 -1.26 -14.85 3.29
C THR A 85 -1.48 -16.36 3.35
N GLY A 86 -0.60 -17.09 4.03
CA GLY A 86 -0.72 -18.53 4.22
C GLY A 86 -1.97 -18.89 5.03
N HIS A 87 -2.32 -18.11 6.05
CA HIS A 87 -3.57 -18.28 6.76
C HIS A 87 -4.76 -18.08 5.81
N ALA A 88 -4.84 -16.92 5.15
CA ALA A 88 -5.93 -16.53 4.23
C ALA A 88 -6.20 -17.54 3.09
N ALA A 89 -5.22 -18.38 2.75
CA ALA A 89 -5.28 -19.34 1.65
C ALA A 89 -5.45 -20.80 2.10
N GLN A 90 -5.38 -21.10 3.39
CA GLN A 90 -5.44 -22.48 3.93
C GLN A 90 -6.71 -22.73 4.76
N GLU A 91 -7.70 -21.87 4.62
CA GLU A 91 -9.00 -21.92 5.29
C GLU A 91 -10.16 -22.10 4.32
#